data_AF-A0A8J9WNM9-F1
#
_entry.id   AF-A0A8J9WNM9-F1
#
_cell.length_a   1.000
_cell.length_b   1.000
_cell.length_c   1.000
_cell.angle_alpha   90.00
_cell.angle_beta   90.00
_cell.angle_gamma   90.00
#
_symmetry.space_group_name_H-M   'P 1'
#
loop_
_entity.id
_entity.type
_entity.pdbx_description
1 polymer ?
#
loop_
_entity_poly.entity_id
_entity_poly.type
_entity_poly.pdbx_seq_one_letter_code
_entity_poly.pdbx_strand_id
1 'polypeptide(L)'
;MPVTVRSAILLLWSINPVNHKGNLDNQEVPFVLWDTPGWSNINYKCGELGYILDGNAPHRIDLSQPISPQSLDLITAPHQADRVHCVCFVVPCRDCFDSDYVSRMREMKQFAVDRGIPILVFVTKVDEYTQAAADITRVGKNQRVMSHMREVAETSGIGGTKDVFPIKNFTGEYKPDKAVGILILHALQHGLYAAVDYLDTIQDTLKHSSPPMPVSQQDTPAPSTAGIVWAQPEKECDQESADWEAVPLKPH
;
A
#
# COMPACT_ATOMS: atom_id res chain seq x y z
N MET A 1 -15.41 23.55 -6.32
CA MET A 1 -14.41 23.80 -5.27
C MET A 1 -13.03 23.50 -5.83
N PRO A 2 -11.97 24.27 -5.51
CA PRO A 2 -10.64 23.97 -6.02
C PRO A 2 -10.15 22.63 -5.44
N VAL A 3 -9.81 21.70 -6.33
CA VAL A 3 -9.24 20.40 -5.96
C VAL A 3 -7.82 20.65 -5.46
N THR A 4 -7.61 20.62 -4.14
CA THR A 4 -6.27 20.77 -3.58
C THR A 4 -5.64 19.38 -3.51
N VAL A 5 -4.65 19.12 -4.36
CA VAL A 5 -3.83 17.90 -4.33
C VAL A 5 -2.74 18.12 -3.28
N ARG A 6 -2.69 17.31 -2.20
CA ARG A 6 -1.71 17.57 -1.11
C ARG A 6 -0.71 16.45 -0.81
N SER A 7 -1.00 15.18 -1.12
CA SER A 7 -0.14 14.03 -0.74
C SER A 7 -0.15 12.96 -1.82
N ALA A 8 0.93 12.21 -2.03
CA ALA A 8 1.01 11.17 -3.08
C ALA A 8 1.25 9.78 -2.47
N ILE A 9 1.03 8.74 -3.27
CA ILE A 9 1.43 7.37 -2.91
C ILE A 9 2.47 6.91 -3.91
N LEU A 10 3.55 6.35 -3.38
CA LEU A 10 4.54 5.63 -4.16
C LEU A 10 4.29 4.14 -3.95
N LEU A 11 3.95 3.45 -5.03
CA LEU A 11 3.77 2.00 -5.05
C LEU A 11 5.01 1.38 -5.65
N LEU A 12 5.65 0.47 -4.93
CA LEU A 12 6.86 -0.20 -5.39
C LEU A 12 6.53 -1.63 -5.83
N TRP A 13 6.87 -1.93 -7.08
CA TRP A 13 6.89 -3.27 -7.64
C TRP A 13 8.35 -3.70 -7.80
N SER A 14 8.72 -4.92 -7.41
CA SER A 14 9.96 -5.52 -7.89
C SER A 14 9.61 -6.42 -9.06
N ILE A 15 10.13 -6.10 -10.25
CA ILE A 15 9.95 -6.98 -11.41
C ILE A 15 11.08 -8.00 -11.39
N ASN A 16 10.65 -9.25 -11.37
CA ASN A 16 11.40 -10.49 -11.59
C ASN A 16 11.90 -11.24 -10.33
N PRO A 17 11.06 -12.12 -9.74
CA PRO A 17 11.51 -13.05 -8.70
C PRO A 17 12.61 -14.02 -9.18
N VAL A 18 12.82 -14.17 -10.51
CA VAL A 18 13.86 -15.04 -11.08
C VAL A 18 15.24 -14.36 -11.15
N ASN A 19 15.31 -13.02 -11.19
CA ASN A 19 16.58 -12.28 -11.37
C ASN A 19 17.00 -11.40 -10.19
N HIS A 20 16.33 -11.48 -9.02
CA HIS A 20 16.82 -10.81 -7.81
C HIS A 20 18.24 -11.26 -7.39
N LYS A 21 18.70 -12.40 -7.92
CA LYS A 21 20.05 -12.97 -7.76
C LYS A 21 20.69 -13.24 -9.13
N GLY A 22 20.98 -12.23 -9.97
CA GLY A 22 21.73 -12.52 -11.20
C GLY A 22 22.06 -11.37 -12.15
N ASN A 23 23.36 -11.10 -12.27
CA ASN A 23 24.13 -10.48 -13.36
C ASN A 23 23.69 -9.11 -13.95
N LEU A 24 24.54 -8.10 -13.76
CA LEU A 24 24.34 -6.68 -14.08
C LEU A 24 24.47 -6.31 -15.57
N ASP A 25 24.66 -7.27 -16.47
CA ASP A 25 25.25 -6.98 -17.77
C ASP A 25 24.30 -6.54 -18.90
N ASN A 26 22.96 -6.62 -18.77
CA ASN A 26 22.05 -5.95 -19.74
C ASN A 26 20.54 -6.00 -19.42
N GLN A 27 20.13 -6.11 -18.16
CA GLN A 27 18.74 -6.42 -17.81
C GLN A 27 17.97 -5.20 -17.32
N GLU A 28 16.69 -5.09 -17.72
CA GLU A 28 15.73 -4.10 -17.19
C GLU A 28 15.86 -3.99 -15.67
N VAL A 29 15.77 -2.78 -15.13
CA VAL A 29 15.90 -2.54 -13.68
C VAL A 29 14.96 -3.49 -12.92
N PRO A 30 15.42 -4.18 -11.86
CA PRO A 30 14.67 -5.24 -11.17
C PRO A 30 13.51 -4.71 -10.32
N PHE A 31 13.16 -3.43 -10.49
CA PHE A 31 12.08 -2.78 -9.78
C PHE A 31 11.45 -1.68 -10.64
N VAL A 32 10.15 -1.52 -10.43
CA VAL A 32 9.29 -0.50 -11.03
C VAL A 32 8.70 0.32 -9.89
N LEU A 33 8.94 1.63 -9.95
CA LEU A 33 8.28 2.59 -9.08
C LEU A 33 7.05 3.13 -9.82
N TRP A 34 5.88 2.98 -9.21
CA TRP A 34 4.65 3.57 -9.70
C TRP A 34 4.24 4.74 -8.81
N ASP A 35 4.32 5.94 -9.37
CA ASP A 35 3.82 7.16 -8.73
C ASP A 35 2.34 7.34 -9.07
N THR A 36 1.57 7.77 -8.07
CA THR A 36 0.13 7.92 -8.18
C THR A 36 -0.23 9.40 -7.99
N PRO A 37 -1.20 9.96 -8.75
CA PRO A 37 -1.74 11.29 -8.48
C PRO A 37 -2.01 11.55 -7.00
N GLY A 38 -1.78 12.77 -6.53
CA GLY A 38 -2.00 13.03 -5.12
C GLY A 38 -3.47 12.96 -4.69
N TRP A 39 -3.72 12.70 -3.40
CA TRP A 39 -5.05 12.59 -2.84
C TRP A 39 -5.86 13.86 -3.02
N SER A 40 -7.11 13.63 -3.40
CA SER A 40 -8.17 14.61 -3.53
C SER A 40 -9.52 13.97 -3.20
N ASN A 41 -10.57 14.78 -3.12
CA ASN A 41 -11.90 14.31 -2.75
C ASN A 41 -12.55 13.40 -3.82
N ILE A 42 -11.92 13.23 -4.98
CA ILE A 42 -12.49 12.56 -6.16
C ILE A 42 -11.69 11.35 -6.65
N ASN A 43 -10.47 11.12 -6.15
CA ASN A 43 -9.60 10.01 -6.58
C ASN A 43 -9.30 9.02 -5.43
N TYR A 44 -8.89 7.80 -5.78
CA TYR A 44 -8.58 6.68 -4.86
C TYR A 44 -9.74 6.27 -3.96
N LYS A 45 -10.79 5.70 -4.55
CA LYS A 45 -11.77 4.98 -3.72
C LYS A 45 -11.09 3.72 -3.20
N CYS A 46 -11.23 3.43 -1.92
CA CYS A 46 -10.40 2.43 -1.25
C CYS A 46 -10.53 0.99 -1.81
N GLY A 47 -11.67 0.64 -2.42
CA GLY A 47 -11.83 -0.63 -3.14
C GLY A 47 -10.94 -0.77 -4.39
N GLU A 48 -10.54 0.34 -5.03
CA GLU A 48 -9.69 0.36 -6.23
C GLU A 48 -8.25 -0.03 -5.89
N LEU A 49 -7.82 0.26 -4.67
CA LEU A 49 -6.49 -0.08 -4.17
C LEU A 49 -6.30 -1.60 -4.14
N GLY A 50 -7.35 -2.38 -3.85
CA GLY A 50 -7.27 -3.84 -3.88
C GLY A 50 -6.78 -4.36 -5.23
N TYR A 51 -7.43 -3.93 -6.32
CA TYR A 51 -7.04 -4.31 -7.70
C TYR A 51 -5.61 -3.89 -8.05
N ILE A 52 -5.20 -2.73 -7.56
CA ILE A 52 -3.83 -2.22 -7.74
C ILE A 52 -2.82 -3.09 -6.99
N LEU A 53 -3.07 -3.38 -5.71
CA LEU A 53 -2.17 -4.18 -4.88
C LEU A 53 -2.05 -5.61 -5.39
N ASP A 54 -3.15 -6.17 -5.90
CA ASP A 54 -3.20 -7.52 -6.47
C ASP A 54 -2.63 -7.62 -7.88
N GLY A 55 -2.25 -6.50 -8.51
CA GLY A 55 -1.70 -6.46 -9.87
C GLY A 55 -2.75 -6.58 -10.98
N ASN A 56 -4.04 -6.55 -10.65
CA ASN A 56 -5.11 -6.56 -11.64
C ASN A 56 -5.16 -5.27 -12.46
N ALA A 57 -4.68 -4.15 -11.90
CA ALA A 57 -4.56 -2.89 -12.64
C ALA A 57 -3.25 -2.87 -13.45
N PRO A 58 -3.28 -2.63 -14.77
CA PRO A 58 -2.07 -2.50 -15.56
C PRO A 58 -1.22 -1.32 -15.07
N HIS A 59 0.09 -1.45 -15.25
CA HIS A 59 1.02 -0.38 -14.88
C HIS A 59 0.63 0.93 -15.58
N ARG A 60 0.51 2.02 -14.82
CA ARG A 60 0.08 3.36 -15.29
C ARG A 60 -1.37 3.45 -15.77
N ILE A 61 -2.28 2.65 -15.20
CA ILE A 61 -3.71 2.91 -15.35
C ILE A 61 -4.03 4.36 -14.92
N ASP A 62 -4.95 5.00 -15.63
CA ASP A 62 -5.43 6.33 -15.25
C ASP A 62 -6.37 6.22 -14.04
N LEU A 63 -5.88 6.67 -12.89
CA LEU A 63 -6.63 6.70 -11.62
C LEU A 63 -7.54 7.94 -11.49
N SER A 64 -7.70 8.71 -12.57
CA SER A 64 -8.71 9.78 -12.63
C SER A 64 -10.14 9.23 -12.78
N GLN A 65 -10.28 7.98 -13.25
CA GLN A 65 -11.54 7.28 -13.39
C GLN A 65 -11.65 6.14 -12.37
N PRO A 66 -12.86 5.84 -11.87
CA PRO A 66 -13.02 4.74 -10.94
C PRO A 66 -12.68 3.38 -11.58
N ILE A 67 -11.97 2.53 -10.84
CA ILE A 67 -11.72 1.15 -11.27
C ILE A 67 -12.94 0.31 -10.90
N SER A 68 -13.54 -0.37 -11.90
CA SER A 68 -14.66 -1.29 -11.68
C SER A 68 -14.30 -2.68 -12.20
N PRO A 69 -14.94 -3.76 -11.72
CA PRO A 69 -14.72 -5.11 -12.27
C PRO A 69 -15.00 -5.23 -13.78
N GLN A 70 -15.71 -4.25 -14.35
CA GLN A 70 -16.12 -4.19 -15.75
C GLN A 70 -15.20 -3.31 -16.59
N SER A 71 -14.21 -2.63 -16.00
CA SER A 71 -13.24 -1.87 -16.79
C SER A 71 -12.46 -2.85 -17.66
N LEU A 72 -12.51 -2.62 -18.98
CA LEU A 72 -12.01 -3.54 -20.00
C LEU A 72 -10.51 -3.86 -19.88
N ASP A 73 -9.77 -3.01 -19.16
CA ASP A 73 -8.31 -3.02 -19.12
C ASP A 73 -7.74 -3.77 -17.90
N LEU A 74 -8.57 -4.46 -17.10
CA LEU A 74 -8.10 -5.22 -15.94
C LEU A 74 -7.49 -6.57 -16.34
N ILE A 75 -6.33 -6.86 -15.74
CA ILE A 75 -5.65 -8.15 -15.82
C ILE A 75 -6.40 -9.12 -14.91
N THR A 76 -6.98 -10.18 -15.47
CA THR A 76 -7.81 -11.14 -14.71
C THR A 76 -6.98 -12.09 -13.84
N ALA A 77 -5.76 -12.44 -14.27
CA ALA A 77 -4.88 -13.38 -13.59
C ALA A 77 -3.45 -12.81 -13.52
N PRO A 78 -3.20 -11.82 -12.64
CA PRO A 78 -1.89 -11.18 -12.53
C PRO A 78 -0.83 -12.15 -12.01
N HIS A 79 0.38 -12.05 -12.55
CA HIS A 79 1.54 -12.77 -12.05
C HIS A 79 2.03 -12.16 -10.74
N GLN A 80 2.84 -12.90 -9.99
CA GLN A 80 3.45 -12.40 -8.76
C GLN A 80 4.24 -11.09 -8.99
N ALA A 81 4.91 -10.97 -10.14
CA ALA A 81 5.67 -9.78 -10.51
C ALA A 81 4.80 -8.54 -10.78
N ASP A 82 3.51 -8.73 -11.06
CA ASP A 82 2.55 -7.65 -11.30
C ASP A 82 1.96 -7.12 -9.99
N ARG A 83 2.23 -7.77 -8.84
CA ARG A 83 1.68 -7.36 -7.54
C ARG A 83 2.51 -6.25 -6.91
N VAL A 84 1.87 -5.46 -6.05
CA VAL A 84 2.59 -4.51 -5.20
C VAL A 84 3.36 -5.26 -4.11
N HIS A 85 4.61 -4.88 -3.91
CA HIS A 85 5.52 -5.51 -2.95
C HIS A 85 5.85 -4.59 -1.76
N CYS A 86 5.66 -3.28 -1.91
CA CYS A 86 5.75 -2.31 -0.82
C CYS A 86 4.89 -1.08 -1.15
N VAL A 87 4.23 -0.52 -0.14
CA VAL A 87 3.46 0.73 -0.24
C VAL A 87 4.18 1.82 0.54
N CYS A 88 4.41 2.98 -0.08
CA CYS A 88 5.03 4.13 0.55
C CYS A 88 4.07 5.32 0.50
N PHE A 89 3.55 5.75 1.66
CA PHE A 89 2.75 6.96 1.77
C PHE A 89 3.65 8.20 1.78
N VAL A 90 3.43 9.16 0.88
CA VAL A 90 4.21 10.40 0.82
C VAL A 90 3.35 11.56 1.29
N VAL A 91 3.65 12.08 2.48
CA VAL A 91 2.79 13.06 3.16
C VAL A 91 3.61 14.28 3.57
N PRO A 92 3.17 15.51 3.27
CA PRO A 92 3.78 16.71 3.82
C PRO A 92 3.70 16.74 5.34
N CYS A 93 4.76 17.18 6.00
CA CYS A 93 4.85 17.31 7.46
C CYS A 93 3.69 18.11 8.09
N ARG A 94 3.15 19.09 7.36
CA ARG A 94 2.01 19.91 7.82
C ARG A 94 0.67 19.17 7.78
N ASP A 95 0.55 18.17 6.91
CA ASP A 95 -0.71 17.47 6.63
C ASP A 95 -0.79 16.10 7.34
N CYS A 96 0.28 15.68 8.04
CA CYS A 96 0.35 14.36 8.68
C CYS A 96 -0.73 14.08 9.74
N PHE A 97 -1.38 15.12 10.28
CA PHE A 97 -2.42 15.00 11.31
C PHE A 97 -3.78 15.52 10.86
N ASP A 98 -3.94 15.86 9.58
CA ASP A 98 -5.24 16.21 9.05
C ASP A 98 -6.15 14.96 9.07
N SER A 99 -7.35 15.11 9.62
CA SER A 99 -8.26 13.99 9.92
C SER A 99 -8.65 13.19 8.68
N ASP A 100 -8.80 13.87 7.54
CA ASP A 100 -9.18 13.24 6.29
C ASP A 100 -8.01 12.41 5.75
N TYR A 101 -6.77 12.90 5.90
CA TYR A 101 -5.56 12.16 5.54
C TYR A 101 -5.35 10.92 6.41
N VAL A 102 -5.46 11.09 7.72
CA VAL A 102 -5.26 9.99 8.66
C VAL A 102 -6.29 8.89 8.44
N SER A 103 -7.56 9.26 8.22
CA SER A 103 -8.64 8.31 7.98
C SER A 103 -8.40 7.49 6.70
N ARG A 104 -8.06 8.16 5.60
CA ARG A 104 -7.75 7.49 4.33
C ARG A 104 -6.51 6.62 4.41
N MET A 105 -5.44 7.12 5.03
CA MET A 105 -4.21 6.34 5.21
C MET A 105 -4.49 5.04 5.97
N ARG A 106 -5.30 5.09 7.04
CA ARG A 106 -5.68 3.90 7.81
C ARG A 106 -6.53 2.93 7.00
N GLU A 107 -7.46 3.42 6.19
CA GLU A 107 -8.28 2.58 5.32
C GLU A 107 -7.41 1.86 4.28
N MET A 108 -6.56 2.60 3.57
CA MET A 108 -5.64 2.05 2.57
C MET A 108 -4.62 1.09 3.18
N LYS A 109 -4.14 1.40 4.38
CA LYS A 109 -3.25 0.55 5.15
C LYS A 109 -3.88 -0.82 5.38
N GLN A 110 -5.18 -0.90 5.66
CA GLN A 110 -5.85 -2.18 5.90
C GLN A 110 -5.74 -3.11 4.68
N PHE A 111 -5.95 -2.59 3.46
CA PHE A 111 -5.81 -3.39 2.23
C PHE A 111 -4.40 -3.97 2.04
N ALA A 112 -3.36 -3.22 2.39
CA ALA A 112 -1.99 -3.70 2.32
C ALA A 112 -1.66 -4.70 3.45
N VAL A 113 -2.12 -4.44 4.68
CA VAL A 113 -1.95 -5.34 5.84
C VAL A 113 -2.63 -6.69 5.60
N ASP A 114 -3.83 -6.70 5.03
CA ASP A 114 -4.57 -7.92 4.71
C ASP A 114 -3.81 -8.82 3.71
N ARG A 115 -2.91 -8.23 2.92
CA ARG A 115 -2.02 -8.92 1.97
C ARG A 115 -0.63 -9.19 2.53
N GLY A 116 -0.34 -8.74 3.75
CA GLY A 116 1.00 -8.79 4.35
C GLY A 116 2.02 -7.86 3.68
N ILE A 117 1.57 -6.92 2.84
CA ILE A 117 2.44 -5.99 2.11
C ILE A 117 3.02 -4.97 3.12
N PRO A 118 4.35 -4.77 3.15
CA PRO A 118 4.97 -3.77 4.01
C PRO A 118 4.59 -2.34 3.60
N ILE A 119 4.51 -1.48 4.60
CA ILE A 119 4.05 -0.09 4.46
C ILE A 119 5.07 0.84 5.11
N LEU A 120 5.54 1.83 4.36
CA LEU A 120 6.41 2.91 4.83
C LEU A 120 5.72 4.27 4.71
N VAL A 121 6.16 5.24 5.50
CA VAL A 121 5.71 6.65 5.43
C VAL A 121 6.90 7.56 5.19
N PHE A 122 6.81 8.35 4.13
CA PHE A 122 7.77 9.38 3.78
C PHE A 122 7.17 10.73 4.14
N VAL A 123 7.65 11.33 5.23
CA VAL A 123 7.21 12.65 5.68
C VAL A 123 8.06 13.71 4.98
N THR A 124 7.46 14.41 4.03
CA THR A 124 8.15 15.41 3.19
C THR A 124 8.07 16.81 3.77
N LYS A 125 8.87 17.75 3.23
CA LYS A 125 8.88 19.17 3.63
C LYS A 125 9.16 19.38 5.12
N VAL A 126 9.99 18.52 5.71
CA VAL A 126 10.35 18.61 7.14
C VAL A 126 11.10 19.90 7.49
N ASP A 127 11.76 20.51 6.51
CA ASP A 127 12.44 21.79 6.60
C ASP A 127 11.46 22.97 6.82
N GLU A 128 10.22 22.86 6.35
CA GLU A 128 9.18 23.85 6.63
C GLU A 128 8.63 23.77 8.06
N TYR A 129 8.76 22.61 8.72
CA TYR A 129 8.25 22.38 10.07
C TYR A 129 9.18 22.95 11.14
N THR A 130 10.50 22.84 10.94
CA THR A 130 11.47 23.41 11.87
C THR A 130 12.71 23.92 11.16
N GLN A 131 13.16 25.13 11.54
CA GLN A 131 14.41 25.71 11.04
C GLN A 131 15.63 24.80 11.24
N ALA A 132 15.60 23.96 12.27
CA ALA A 132 16.67 23.01 12.54
C ALA A 132 16.67 21.78 11.61
N ALA A 133 15.64 21.61 10.78
CA ALA A 133 15.58 20.64 9.69
C ALA A 133 16.01 21.26 8.34
N ALA A 134 16.36 22.55 8.31
CA ALA A 134 17.04 23.16 7.17
C ALA A 134 18.41 22.53 6.92
N ASP A 135 19.11 22.12 8.01
CA ASP A 135 20.30 21.27 7.94
C ASP A 135 19.90 19.80 7.99
N ILE A 136 19.91 19.17 6.81
CA ILE A 136 19.49 17.78 6.62
C ILE A 136 20.34 16.78 7.41
N THR A 137 21.60 17.10 7.69
CA THR A 137 22.52 16.22 8.44
C THR A 137 22.11 16.07 9.91
N ARG A 138 21.28 17.00 10.41
CA ARG A 138 20.81 17.04 11.79
C ARG A 138 19.38 16.51 11.96
N VAL A 139 18.68 16.22 10.87
CA VAL A 139 17.27 15.79 10.89
C VAL A 139 17.07 14.55 11.77
N GLY A 140 17.88 13.50 11.59
CA GLY A 140 17.80 12.29 12.41
C GLY A 140 18.24 12.46 13.88
N LYS A 141 18.90 13.58 14.22
CA LYS A 141 19.34 13.90 15.59
C LYS A 141 18.46 14.96 16.25
N ASN A 142 17.51 15.53 15.51
CA ASN A 142 16.65 16.60 15.99
C ASN A 142 15.49 16.02 16.78
N GLN A 143 15.43 16.31 18.08
CA GLN A 143 14.39 15.78 18.95
C GLN A 143 12.98 16.18 18.52
N ARG A 144 12.77 17.39 17.98
CA ARG A 144 11.44 17.81 17.50
C ARG A 144 11.00 17.01 16.28
N VAL A 145 11.90 16.80 15.32
CA VAL A 145 11.62 15.98 14.14
C VAL A 145 11.33 14.55 14.55
N MET A 146 12.17 13.95 15.40
CA MET A 146 12.00 12.55 15.82
C MET A 146 10.73 12.34 16.66
N SER A 147 10.36 13.30 17.53
CA SER A 147 9.08 13.26 18.22
C SER A 147 7.91 13.35 17.25
N HIS A 148 8.00 14.20 16.23
CA HIS A 148 6.97 14.30 15.20
C HIS A 148 6.85 13.00 14.38
N MET A 149 7.97 12.37 13.97
CA MET A 149 7.94 11.06 13.29
C MET A 149 7.27 9.98 14.15
N ARG A 150 7.46 10.01 15.48
CA ARG A 150 6.79 9.10 16.40
C ARG A 150 5.29 9.31 16.44
N GLU A 151 4.87 10.57 16.54
CA GLU A 151 3.46 10.92 16.53
C GLU A 151 2.79 10.55 15.19
N VAL A 152 3.50 10.70 14.07
CA VAL A 152 3.04 10.22 12.76
C VAL A 152 2.90 8.69 12.73
N ALA A 153 3.87 7.94 13.27
CA ALA A 153 3.78 6.49 13.37
C ALA A 153 2.57 6.04 14.22
N GLU A 154 2.38 6.66 15.38
CA GLU A 154 1.25 6.38 16.27
C GLU A 154 -0.09 6.71 15.62
N THR A 155 -0.20 7.88 14.99
CA THR A 155 -1.44 8.35 14.38
C THR A 155 -1.81 7.55 13.13
N SER A 156 -0.84 7.24 12.28
CA SER A 156 -1.05 6.36 11.12
C SER A 156 -1.28 4.90 11.52
N GLY A 157 -0.89 4.52 12.74
CA GLY A 157 -0.92 3.15 13.24
C GLY A 157 0.06 2.23 12.54
N ILE A 158 1.06 2.75 11.83
CA ILE A 158 2.10 1.98 11.14
C ILE A 158 3.14 1.54 12.18
N GLY A 159 3.74 0.36 11.99
CA GLY A 159 4.46 -0.48 12.98
C GLY A 159 5.67 0.08 13.74
N GLY A 160 5.79 1.41 13.84
CA GLY A 160 6.75 2.14 14.66
C GLY A 160 7.50 3.22 13.88
N THR A 161 8.39 3.95 14.57
CA THR A 161 9.22 5.02 13.97
C THR A 161 10.23 4.52 12.94
N LYS A 162 10.49 3.22 12.89
CA LYS A 162 11.43 2.60 11.93
C LYS A 162 10.92 2.63 10.49
N ASP A 163 9.61 2.73 10.31
CA ASP A 163 8.94 2.71 9.01
C ASP A 163 8.54 4.13 8.56
N VAL A 164 8.94 5.16 9.32
CA VAL A 164 8.65 6.58 9.05
C VAL A 164 9.94 7.34 8.80
N PHE A 165 10.07 7.89 7.59
CA PHE A 165 11.27 8.55 7.12
C PHE A 165 11.03 10.04 6.93
N PRO A 166 11.78 10.91 7.63
CA PRO A 166 11.77 12.34 7.32
C PRO A 166 12.52 12.56 6.00
N ILE A 167 11.94 13.35 5.10
CA ILE A 167 12.49 13.70 3.80
C ILE A 167 12.38 15.21 3.58
N LYS A 168 13.48 15.82 3.12
CA LYS A 168 13.46 17.19 2.59
C LYS A 168 13.23 17.13 1.08
N ASN A 169 12.35 17.97 0.56
CA ASN A 169 12.16 18.11 -0.88
C ASN A 169 13.15 19.14 -1.44
N PHE A 170 13.50 19.03 -2.72
CA PHE A 170 14.22 20.08 -3.42
C PHE A 170 13.31 21.30 -3.60
N THR A 171 13.68 22.46 -3.05
CA THR A 171 12.88 23.69 -3.11
C THR A 171 13.64 24.80 -3.84
N GLY A 172 13.51 24.86 -5.16
CA GLY A 172 14.03 25.97 -5.97
C GLY A 172 15.56 26.11 -6.02
N GLU A 173 16.30 25.14 -5.52
CA GLU A 173 17.77 25.13 -5.52
C GLU A 173 18.29 24.93 -6.96
N TYR A 174 19.09 25.87 -7.47
CA TYR A 174 19.70 25.78 -8.81
C TYR A 174 20.63 24.56 -8.95
N LYS A 175 21.25 24.13 -7.84
CA LYS A 175 22.07 22.92 -7.76
C LYS A 175 21.50 22.01 -6.66
N PRO A 176 21.08 20.78 -6.96
CA PRO A 176 20.56 19.86 -5.96
C PRO A 176 21.56 19.62 -4.82
N ASP A 177 21.13 19.81 -3.57
CA ASP A 177 21.92 19.44 -2.39
C ASP A 177 22.13 17.91 -2.35
N LYS A 178 23.40 17.50 -2.31
CA LYS A 178 23.80 16.09 -2.23
C LYS A 178 23.24 15.40 -1.00
N ALA A 179 23.18 16.10 0.13
CA ALA A 179 22.74 15.51 1.39
C ALA A 179 21.22 15.24 1.38
N VAL A 180 20.44 16.09 0.69
CA VAL A 180 19.02 15.84 0.41
C VAL A 180 18.86 14.63 -0.52
N GLY A 181 19.66 14.56 -1.58
CA GLY A 181 19.67 13.41 -2.49
C GLY A 181 19.98 12.09 -1.76
N ILE A 182 20.98 12.08 -0.88
CA ILE A 182 21.33 10.91 -0.05
C ILE A 182 20.14 10.48 0.82
N LEU A 183 19.39 11.42 1.41
CA LEU A 183 18.25 11.09 2.26
C LEU A 183 17.09 10.48 1.48
N ILE A 184 16.75 11.05 0.32
CA ILE A 184 15.72 10.50 -0.57
C ILE A 184 16.12 9.10 -1.03
N LEU A 185 17.36 8.93 -1.47
CA LEU A 185 17.87 7.63 -1.91
C LEU A 185 17.85 6.61 -0.77
N HIS A 186 18.18 7.03 0.45
CA HIS A 186 18.12 6.14 1.62
C HIS A 186 16.68 5.68 1.91
N ALA A 187 15.70 6.58 1.87
CA ALA A 187 14.29 6.22 2.06
C ALA A 187 13.78 5.26 0.98
N LEU A 188 14.10 5.52 -0.30
CA LEU A 188 13.76 4.62 -1.41
C LEU A 188 14.43 3.26 -1.28
N GLN A 189 15.69 3.23 -0.83
CA GLN A 189 16.42 1.99 -0.57
C GLN A 189 15.74 1.14 0.51
N HIS A 190 15.21 1.74 1.58
CA HIS A 190 14.41 1.01 2.58
C HIS A 190 13.12 0.44 1.99
N GLY A 191 12.45 1.17 1.10
CA GLY A 191 11.29 0.65 0.35
C GLY A 191 11.63 -0.57 -0.51
N LEU A 192 12.80 -0.55 -1.16
CA LEU A 192 13.28 -1.69 -1.94
C LEU A 192 13.61 -2.89 -1.05
N TYR A 193 14.30 -2.69 0.07
CA TYR A 193 14.58 -3.78 1.01
C TYR A 193 13.30 -4.40 1.57
N ALA A 194 12.33 -3.58 1.97
CA ALA A 194 11.04 -4.08 2.43
C ALA A 194 10.33 -4.92 1.36
N ALA A 195 10.35 -4.48 0.10
CA ALA A 195 9.76 -5.23 -1.02
C ALA A 195 10.46 -6.58 -1.27
N VAL A 196 11.80 -6.60 -1.19
CA VAL A 196 12.59 -7.84 -1.36
C VAL A 196 12.33 -8.82 -0.22
N ASP A 197 12.34 -8.36 1.04
CA ASP A 197 12.07 -9.19 2.21
C ASP A 197 10.67 -9.81 2.15
N TYR A 198 9.68 -9.04 1.70
CA TYR A 198 8.32 -9.52 1.46
C TYR A 198 8.28 -10.63 0.39
N LEU A 199 8.99 -10.44 -0.72
CA LEU A 199 9.08 -11.43 -1.79
C LEU A 199 9.73 -12.74 -1.33
N ASP A 200 10.84 -12.66 -0.60
CA ASP A 200 11.52 -13.83 -0.04
C ASP A 200 10.59 -14.61 0.90
N THR A 201 9.83 -13.90 1.75
CA THR A 201 8.82 -14.49 2.65
C THR A 201 7.73 -15.26 1.90
N ILE A 202 7.22 -14.69 0.81
CA ILE A 202 6.22 -15.37 -0.02
C ILE A 202 6.81 -16.61 -0.70
N GLN A 203 8.00 -16.49 -1.28
CA GLN A 203 8.65 -17.63 -1.93
C GLN A 203 8.88 -18.79 -0.97
N ASP A 204 9.29 -18.52 0.27
CA ASP A 204 9.49 -19.56 1.27
C ASP A 204 8.17 -20.19 1.71
N THR A 205 7.12 -19.39 1.88
CA THR A 205 5.76 -19.89 2.16
C THR A 205 5.27 -20.85 1.05
N LEU A 206 5.53 -20.52 -0.22
CA LEU A 206 5.17 -21.35 -1.37
C LEU A 206 5.98 -22.67 -1.46
N LYS A 207 7.24 -22.67 -0.99
CA LYS A 207 8.05 -23.90 -0.94
C LYS A 207 7.59 -24.84 0.17
N HIS A 208 7.17 -24.29 1.31
CA HIS A 208 6.77 -25.06 2.49
C HIS A 208 5.30 -25.50 2.49
N SER A 209 4.47 -25.01 1.57
CA SER A 209 3.06 -25.40 1.41
C SER A 209 2.82 -26.67 0.56
N SER A 210 3.87 -27.49 0.35
CA SER A 210 3.73 -28.79 -0.34
C SER A 210 2.66 -29.67 0.36
N PRO A 211 1.81 -30.43 -0.37
CA PRO A 211 0.69 -31.14 0.24
C PRO A 211 1.15 -32.16 1.28
N PRO A 212 0.35 -32.41 2.34
CA PRO A 212 0.64 -33.53 3.23
C PRO A 212 0.68 -34.82 2.41
N MET A 213 1.70 -35.64 2.68
CA MET A 213 1.88 -36.98 2.10
C MET A 213 0.54 -37.74 2.10
N PRO A 214 0.21 -38.50 1.03
CA PRO A 214 -1.01 -39.29 1.02
C PRO A 214 -0.96 -40.27 2.20
N VAL A 215 -1.93 -40.13 3.10
CA VAL A 215 -2.16 -41.08 4.20
C VAL A 215 -2.34 -42.45 3.56
N SER A 216 -1.47 -43.39 3.93
CA SER A 216 -1.64 -44.79 3.56
C SER A 216 -2.98 -45.27 4.11
N GLN A 217 -3.88 -45.71 3.23
CA GLN A 217 -5.15 -46.31 3.61
C GLN A 217 -4.88 -47.53 4.51
N GLN A 218 -5.20 -47.41 5.80
CA GLN A 218 -5.45 -48.57 6.65
C GLN A 218 -6.96 -48.73 6.78
N ASP A 219 -7.35 -50.00 6.63
CA ASP A 219 -8.70 -50.52 6.42
C ASP A 219 -9.76 -49.91 7.36
N THR A 220 -10.82 -49.37 6.77
CA THR A 220 -12.13 -49.24 7.45
C THR A 220 -13.13 -50.18 6.78
N PRO A 221 -13.91 -50.98 7.54
CA PRO A 221 -14.90 -51.86 6.95
C PRO A 221 -16.12 -51.04 6.47
N ALA A 222 -16.73 -51.52 5.39
CA ALA A 222 -17.79 -50.86 4.63
C ALA A 222 -19.01 -50.43 5.48
N PRO A 223 -19.61 -49.25 5.22
CA PRO A 223 -20.87 -48.87 5.84
C PRO A 223 -22.07 -49.44 5.06
N SER A 224 -23.01 -50.00 5.82
CA SER A 224 -24.32 -50.47 5.34
C SER A 224 -25.23 -49.31 4.93
N THR A 225 -25.96 -49.53 3.84
CA THR A 225 -26.98 -48.69 3.23
C THR A 225 -28.02 -48.12 4.20
N ALA A 226 -28.16 -46.79 4.27
CA ALA A 226 -29.43 -46.11 4.59
C ALA A 226 -29.39 -44.62 4.19
N GLY A 227 -30.31 -44.22 3.29
CA GLY A 227 -30.99 -42.92 3.27
C GLY A 227 -30.20 -41.65 2.93
N ILE A 228 -30.26 -41.24 1.66
CA ILE A 228 -29.92 -39.88 1.21
C ILE A 228 -31.12 -38.95 1.49
N VAL A 229 -30.91 -37.89 2.27
CA VAL A 229 -31.75 -36.68 2.27
C VAL A 229 -30.81 -35.49 2.12
N TRP A 230 -30.97 -34.74 1.04
CA TRP A 230 -30.23 -33.50 0.78
C TRP A 230 -30.89 -32.36 1.56
N ALA A 231 -30.12 -31.68 2.42
CA ALA A 231 -30.50 -30.40 3.02
C ALA A 231 -29.56 -29.31 2.49
N GLN A 232 -30.12 -28.27 1.87
CA GLN A 232 -29.39 -27.06 1.52
C GLN A 232 -29.32 -26.12 2.73
N PRO A 233 -28.22 -25.39 2.93
CA PRO A 233 -28.23 -24.20 3.76
C PRO A 233 -28.34 -22.95 2.87
N GLU A 234 -29.54 -22.38 2.81
CA GLU A 234 -29.70 -20.94 2.56
C GLU A 234 -29.19 -20.19 3.78
N LYS A 235 -28.28 -19.23 3.58
CA LYS A 235 -28.06 -18.13 4.51
C LYS A 235 -28.21 -16.84 3.75
N GLU A 236 -29.36 -16.20 3.97
CA GLU A 236 -29.67 -14.82 3.63
C GLU A 236 -28.59 -13.89 4.21
N CYS A 237 -28.15 -12.95 3.38
CA CYS A 237 -27.47 -11.75 3.80
C CYS A 237 -28.57 -10.78 4.26
N ASP A 238 -28.57 -10.41 5.54
CA ASP A 238 -29.53 -9.46 6.10
C ASP A 238 -29.51 -8.14 5.30
N GLN A 239 -30.60 -7.89 4.60
CA GLN A 239 -30.87 -6.63 3.92
C GLN A 239 -31.47 -5.68 4.95
N GLU A 240 -30.64 -4.93 5.69
CA GLU A 240 -31.13 -3.80 6.49
C GLU A 240 -31.47 -2.64 5.55
N SER A 241 -32.77 -2.56 5.23
CA SER A 241 -33.42 -1.49 4.49
C SER A 241 -33.43 -0.20 5.32
N ALA A 242 -32.63 0.78 4.92
CA ALA A 242 -32.74 2.15 5.39
C ALA A 242 -33.76 2.91 4.52
N ASP A 243 -34.99 3.02 5.03
CA ASP A 243 -36.01 3.95 4.55
C ASP A 243 -35.49 5.40 4.64
N TRP A 244 -35.35 6.07 3.51
CA TRP A 244 -35.35 7.53 3.46
C TRP A 244 -36.64 7.99 2.80
N GLU A 245 -37.63 8.36 3.61
CA GLU A 245 -38.72 9.19 3.11
C GLU A 245 -38.23 10.61 2.89
N ALA A 246 -38.55 11.14 1.71
CA ALA A 246 -38.25 12.50 1.30
C ALA A 246 -38.95 13.52 2.21
N VAL A 247 -38.18 14.40 2.84
CA VAL A 247 -38.72 15.60 3.50
C VAL A 247 -38.84 16.72 2.44
N PRO A 248 -40.03 17.28 2.18
CA PRO A 248 -40.16 18.39 1.24
C PRO A 248 -39.67 19.70 1.87
N LEU A 249 -38.81 20.40 1.13
CA LEU A 249 -38.40 21.77 1.41
C LEU A 249 -39.64 22.68 1.43
N LYS A 250 -39.88 23.37 2.55
CA LYS A 250 -40.76 24.54 2.59
C LYS A 250 -39.93 25.81 2.32
N PRO A 251 -40.42 26.73 1.48
CA PRO A 251 -39.75 27.99 1.23
C PRO A 251 -40.08 28.99 2.35
N HIS A 252 -39.08 29.73 2.83
CA HIS A 252 -39.14 31.16 3.14
C HIS A 252 -37.72 31.68 3.40
#